data_AF-A0A822MU42-F1
#
_entry.id   AF-A0A822MU42-F1
#
_cell.length_a   1.000
_cell.length_b   1.000
_cell.length_c   1.000
_cell.angle_alpha   90.00
_cell.angle_beta   90.00
_cell.angle_gamma   90.00
#
_symmetry.space_group_name_H-M   'P 1'
#
loop_
_entity.id
_entity.type
_entity.pdbx_description
1 polymer ?
#
loop_
_entity_poly.entity_id
_entity_poly.type
_entity_poly.pdbx_seq_one_letter_code
_entity_poly.pdbx_strand_id
1 'polypeptide(L)'
;MKTVLPLLLLTCASVQAQPHSPELTQLLSEIYEQYNSPTLMNIDKKDMADITKLPYFLQHIDETDTVGSIRLNAYLQGLHTAYFDNAYNQKRLGGGSWFCMRDTMALDPRRHPEFLEDMIWMVLEKTAKNDPQKFRRANYAGSFGVDISMIINYGLQTEYPCYSPIPKSLQFNGWKY
;
A
#
# COMPACT_ATOMS: atom_id res chain seq x y z
N MET A 1 4.52 58.10 -11.98
CA MET A 1 5.17 56.91 -11.39
C MET A 1 4.27 55.71 -11.66
N LYS A 2 4.71 54.76 -12.49
CA LYS A 2 3.95 53.53 -12.79
C LYS A 2 4.40 52.45 -11.81
N THR A 3 3.52 52.09 -10.89
CA THR A 3 3.74 51.00 -9.93
C THR A 3 3.57 49.68 -10.68
N VAL A 4 4.68 48.98 -10.92
CA VAL A 4 4.67 47.61 -11.44
C VAL A 4 4.50 46.69 -10.23
N LEU A 5 3.32 46.07 -10.13
CA LEU A 5 3.02 45.04 -9.14
C LEU A 5 3.82 43.78 -9.51
N PRO A 6 4.68 43.22 -8.65
CA PRO A 6 5.32 41.96 -8.95
C PRO A 6 4.29 40.85 -8.75
N LEU A 7 3.91 40.16 -9.84
CA LEU A 7 3.21 38.89 -9.74
C LEU A 7 4.12 37.91 -8.98
N LEU A 8 3.73 37.60 -7.74
CA LEU A 8 4.20 36.44 -7.01
C LEU A 8 3.77 35.19 -7.78
N LEU A 9 4.67 34.66 -8.60
CA LEU A 9 4.58 33.30 -9.12
C LEU A 9 4.71 32.35 -7.93
N LEU A 10 3.58 31.99 -7.34
CA LEU A 10 3.45 30.80 -6.52
C LEU A 10 3.71 29.60 -7.44
N THR A 11 4.96 29.20 -7.57
CA THR A 11 5.29 27.86 -8.03
C THR A 11 4.70 26.91 -7.00
N CYS A 12 3.58 26.28 -7.33
CA CYS A 12 3.12 25.09 -6.65
C CYS A 12 4.28 24.10 -6.67
N ALA A 13 5.02 23.99 -5.57
CA ALA A 13 5.79 22.80 -5.30
C ALA A 13 4.75 21.70 -5.14
N SER A 14 4.36 21.08 -6.26
CA SER A 14 3.77 19.76 -6.22
C SER A 14 4.70 18.93 -5.36
N VAL A 15 4.20 18.47 -4.21
CA VAL A 15 4.88 17.53 -3.34
C VAL A 15 5.23 16.35 -4.26
N GLN A 16 6.46 16.31 -4.77
CA GLN A 16 6.89 15.20 -5.60
C GLN A 16 6.94 14.02 -4.65
N ALA A 17 6.01 13.09 -4.83
CA ALA A 17 6.08 11.77 -4.23
C ALA A 17 7.53 11.29 -4.34
N GLN A 18 8.10 10.86 -3.22
CA GLN A 18 9.48 10.44 -3.15
C GLN A 18 9.70 9.38 -4.23
N PRO A 19 10.65 9.55 -5.16
CA PRO A 19 10.76 8.63 -6.29
C PRO A 19 11.04 7.22 -5.77
N HIS A 20 10.24 6.25 -6.23
CA HIS A 20 10.43 4.84 -5.93
C HIS A 20 11.83 4.38 -6.35
N SER A 21 12.33 3.31 -5.72
CA SER A 21 13.59 2.69 -6.10
C SER A 21 13.56 2.21 -7.57
N PRO A 22 14.73 2.05 -8.22
CA PRO A 22 14.80 1.46 -9.55
C PRO A 22 14.14 0.08 -9.61
N GLU A 23 14.27 -0.74 -8.56
CA GLU A 23 13.68 -2.07 -8.49
C GLU A 23 12.14 -2.02 -8.48
N LEU A 24 11.57 -1.12 -7.66
CA LEU A 24 10.11 -0.95 -7.61
C LEU A 24 9.60 -0.30 -8.90
N THR A 25 10.28 0.72 -9.42
CA THR A 25 9.91 1.38 -10.69
C THR A 25 9.85 0.36 -11.83
N GLN A 26 10.87 -0.49 -11.94
CA GLN A 26 10.91 -1.56 -12.94
C GLN A 26 9.75 -2.56 -12.75
N LEU A 27 9.49 -2.98 -11.51
CA LEU A 27 8.38 -3.88 -11.22
C LEU A 27 7.02 -3.28 -11.59
N LEU A 28 6.78 -2.02 -11.25
CA LEU A 28 5.54 -1.33 -11.58
C LEU A 28 5.35 -1.22 -13.09
N SER A 29 6.40 -0.86 -13.83
CA SER A 29 6.37 -0.81 -15.30
C SER A 29 5.95 -2.15 -15.90
N GLU A 30 6.56 -3.26 -15.46
CA GLU A 30 6.22 -4.59 -15.95
C GLU A 30 4.77 -5.00 -15.63
N ILE A 31 4.28 -4.66 -14.44
CA ILE A 31 2.89 -4.92 -14.04
C ILE A 31 1.92 -4.11 -14.92
N TYR A 32 2.20 -2.83 -15.15
CA TYR A 32 1.35 -1.98 -16.01
C TYR A 32 1.34 -2.44 -17.47
N GLU A 33 2.44 -3.01 -17.97
CA GLU A 33 2.46 -3.68 -19.28
C GLU A 33 1.49 -4.86 -19.32
N GLN A 34 1.40 -5.67 -18.25
CA GLN A 34 0.47 -6.80 -18.20
C GLN A 34 -1.00 -6.36 -18.27
N TYR A 35 -1.35 -5.22 -17.69
CA TYR A 35 -2.72 -4.69 -17.72
C TYR A 35 -3.24 -4.41 -19.13
N ASN A 36 -2.32 -4.17 -20.08
CA ASN A 36 -2.64 -3.94 -21.48
C ASN A 36 -2.40 -5.17 -22.36
N SER A 37 -2.04 -6.31 -21.77
CA SER A 37 -1.73 -7.52 -22.53
C SER A 37 -2.96 -8.04 -23.28
N PRO A 38 -2.84 -8.41 -24.57
CA PRO A 38 -3.93 -9.03 -25.31
C PRO A 38 -4.31 -10.41 -24.77
N THR A 39 -3.44 -11.04 -23.97
CA THR A 39 -3.67 -12.35 -23.35
C THR A 39 -4.22 -12.25 -21.92
N LEU A 40 -4.52 -11.04 -21.44
CA LEU A 40 -5.05 -10.81 -20.09
C LEU A 40 -6.34 -11.61 -19.87
N MET A 41 -6.36 -12.44 -18.83
CA MET A 41 -7.48 -13.34 -18.59
C MET A 41 -8.69 -12.58 -18.02
N ASN A 42 -9.88 -13.17 -18.16
CA ASN A 42 -11.10 -12.56 -17.59
C ASN A 42 -11.08 -12.48 -16.06
N ILE A 43 -10.33 -13.37 -15.39
CA ILE A 43 -10.16 -13.31 -13.93
C ILE A 43 -9.30 -12.09 -13.54
N ASP A 44 -8.20 -11.86 -14.26
CA ASP A 44 -7.33 -10.71 -14.02
C ASP A 44 -8.09 -9.38 -14.19
N LYS A 45 -8.95 -9.28 -15.22
CA LYS A 45 -9.81 -8.11 -15.43
C LYS A 45 -10.81 -7.89 -14.29
N LYS A 46 -11.31 -8.97 -13.68
CA LYS A 46 -12.20 -8.88 -12.52
C LYS A 46 -11.42 -8.39 -11.30
N ASP A 47 -10.23 -8.94 -11.07
CA ASP A 47 -9.36 -8.53 -9.97
C ASP A 47 -8.91 -7.07 -10.13
N MET A 48 -8.68 -6.59 -11.36
CA MET A 48 -8.41 -5.17 -11.62
C MET A 48 -9.56 -4.24 -11.25
N ALA A 49 -10.81 -4.71 -11.35
CA ALA A 49 -11.98 -3.94 -10.96
C ALA A 49 -12.35 -4.10 -9.47
N ASP A 50 -11.67 -4.99 -8.74
CA ASP A 50 -11.92 -5.27 -7.33
C ASP A 50 -11.08 -4.36 -6.44
N ILE A 51 -11.78 -3.50 -5.69
CA ILE A 51 -11.20 -2.52 -4.77
C ILE A 51 -10.27 -3.11 -3.70
N THR A 52 -10.42 -4.40 -3.41
CA THR A 52 -9.62 -5.08 -2.39
C THR A 52 -8.24 -5.50 -2.91
N LYS A 53 -8.03 -5.48 -4.23
CA LYS A 53 -6.85 -6.02 -4.91
C LYS A 53 -5.79 -4.97 -5.20
N LEU A 54 -4.54 -5.42 -5.30
CA LEU A 54 -3.40 -4.56 -5.63
C LEU A 54 -3.56 -3.77 -6.94
N PRO A 55 -4.09 -4.33 -8.04
CA PRO A 55 -4.22 -3.55 -9.26
C PRO A 55 -5.15 -2.34 -9.12
N TYR A 56 -6.26 -2.48 -8.39
CA TYR A 56 -7.17 -1.36 -8.17
C TYR A 56 -6.49 -0.23 -7.41
N PHE A 57 -5.66 -0.57 -6.40
CA PHE A 57 -4.81 0.41 -5.71
C PHE A 57 -3.86 1.10 -6.70
N LEU A 58 -3.06 0.34 -7.46
CA LEU A 58 -2.07 0.88 -8.39
C LEU A 58 -2.68 1.76 -9.48
N GLN A 59 -3.88 1.43 -9.96
CA GLN A 59 -4.56 2.19 -11.01
C GLN A 59 -5.15 3.52 -10.51
N HIS A 60 -5.51 3.61 -9.22
CA HIS A 60 -6.33 4.71 -8.72
C HIS A 60 -5.70 5.53 -7.59
N ILE A 61 -4.54 5.13 -7.06
CA ILE A 61 -3.90 5.83 -5.93
C ILE A 61 -3.40 7.24 -6.30
N ASP A 62 -2.86 7.40 -7.51
CA ASP A 62 -2.36 8.69 -8.00
C ASP A 62 -3.46 9.56 -8.65
N GLU A 63 -4.68 9.03 -8.78
CA GLU A 63 -5.82 9.77 -9.35
C GLU A 63 -6.45 10.71 -8.33
N THR A 64 -6.85 11.91 -8.74
CA THR A 64 -7.57 12.88 -7.88
C THR A 64 -8.99 13.09 -8.40
N ASP A 65 -9.97 13.08 -7.49
CA ASP A 65 -11.40 13.35 -7.77
C ASP A 65 -12.06 12.44 -8.81
N THR A 66 -11.54 11.23 -9.03
CA THR A 66 -12.18 10.22 -9.87
C THR A 66 -13.07 9.32 -9.02
N VAL A 67 -14.04 8.64 -9.67
CA VAL A 67 -14.85 7.63 -8.96
C VAL A 67 -13.97 6.50 -8.42
N GLY A 68 -12.88 6.16 -9.12
CA GLY A 68 -11.92 5.14 -8.70
C GLY A 68 -11.17 5.56 -7.44
N SER A 69 -10.57 6.74 -7.42
CA SER A 69 -9.80 7.22 -6.28
C SER A 69 -10.67 7.53 -5.06
N ILE A 70 -11.87 8.09 -5.25
CA ILE A 70 -12.83 8.30 -4.15
C ILE A 70 -13.19 6.96 -3.48
N ARG A 71 -13.45 5.93 -4.29
CA ARG A 71 -13.74 4.59 -3.77
C ARG A 71 -12.54 4.01 -3.03
N LEU A 72 -11.36 4.03 -3.66
CA LEU A 72 -10.13 3.53 -3.05
C LEU A 72 -9.85 4.20 -1.70
N ASN A 73 -9.95 5.54 -1.65
CA ASN A 73 -9.75 6.31 -0.42
C ASN A 73 -10.73 5.92 0.68
N ALA A 74 -12.03 5.76 0.35
CA ALA A 74 -13.02 5.31 1.32
C ALA A 74 -12.72 3.88 1.84
N TYR A 75 -12.25 2.99 0.96
CA TYR A 75 -11.85 1.64 1.35
C TYR A 75 -10.62 1.62 2.26
N LEU A 76 -9.57 2.37 1.91
CA LEU A 76 -8.36 2.52 2.73
C LEU A 76 -8.70 3.15 4.09
N GLN A 77 -9.56 4.17 4.13
CA GLN A 77 -10.02 4.77 5.39
C GLN A 77 -10.76 3.77 6.29
N GLY A 78 -11.62 2.92 5.70
CA GLY A 78 -12.32 1.86 6.42
C GLY A 78 -11.37 0.82 7.00
N LEU A 79 -10.40 0.37 6.19
CA LEU A 79 -9.32 -0.52 6.66
C LEU A 79 -8.52 0.12 7.78
N HIS A 80 -8.11 1.38 7.62
CA HIS A 80 -7.27 2.07 8.60
C HIS A 80 -7.96 2.17 9.95
N THR A 81 -9.25 2.55 9.95
CA THR A 81 -10.07 2.58 11.17
C THR A 81 -10.14 1.21 11.83
N ALA A 82 -10.34 0.14 11.05
CA ALA A 82 -10.40 -1.23 11.58
C ALA A 82 -9.07 -1.67 12.22
N TYR A 83 -7.93 -1.37 11.59
CA TYR A 83 -6.60 -1.67 12.17
C TYR A 83 -6.33 -0.86 13.44
N PHE A 84 -6.69 0.42 13.45
CA PHE A 84 -6.57 1.28 14.63
C PHE A 84 -7.38 0.73 15.81
N ASP A 85 -8.66 0.43 15.59
CA ASP A 85 -9.55 -0.10 16.63
C ASP A 85 -9.08 -1.48 17.11
N ASN A 86 -8.56 -2.33 16.20
CA ASN A 86 -7.99 -3.62 16.55
C ASN A 86 -6.76 -3.46 17.45
N ALA A 87 -5.80 -2.62 17.07
CA ALA A 87 -4.60 -2.36 17.85
C ALA A 87 -4.93 -1.75 19.23
N TYR A 88 -5.85 -0.79 19.26
CA TYR A 88 -6.31 -0.17 20.50
C TYR A 88 -6.94 -1.20 21.45
N ASN A 89 -7.84 -2.05 20.95
CA ASN A 89 -8.50 -3.08 21.76
C ASN A 89 -7.54 -4.18 22.24
N GLN A 90 -6.62 -4.63 21.38
CA GLN A 90 -5.61 -5.61 21.77
C GLN A 90 -4.73 -5.08 22.91
N LYS A 91 -4.27 -3.82 22.81
CA LYS A 91 -3.50 -3.15 23.86
C LYS A 91 -4.28 -3.04 25.17
N ARG A 92 -5.57 -2.68 25.09
CA ARG A 92 -6.45 -2.53 26.27
C ARG A 92 -6.71 -3.86 26.97
N LEU A 93 -6.85 -4.96 26.22
CA LEU A 93 -7.23 -6.27 26.74
C LEU A 93 -6.05 -7.22 26.99
N GLY A 94 -4.82 -6.83 26.64
CA GLY A 94 -3.64 -7.68 26.77
C GLY A 94 -3.66 -8.93 25.88
N GLY A 95 -4.35 -8.86 24.73
CA GLY A 95 -4.53 -9.99 23.82
C GLY A 95 -3.26 -10.32 23.02
N GLY A 96 -3.19 -11.56 22.49
CA GLY A 96 -2.14 -11.96 21.56
C GLY A 96 -2.32 -11.28 20.21
N SER A 97 -1.44 -10.34 19.88
CA SER A 97 -1.47 -9.61 18.61
C SER A 97 -0.57 -10.26 17.57
N TRP A 98 -0.97 -10.17 16.30
CA TRP A 98 -0.13 -10.58 15.17
C TRP A 98 0.83 -9.45 14.72
N PHE A 99 0.66 -8.23 15.26
CA PHE A 99 1.60 -7.10 15.25
C PHE A 99 1.49 -6.30 16.57
N CYS A 100 2.56 -5.68 17.05
CA CYS A 100 2.63 -5.00 18.34
C CYS A 100 3.15 -3.58 18.22
N MET A 101 2.29 -2.67 17.75
CA MET A 101 2.61 -1.24 17.71
C MET A 101 2.56 -0.64 19.12
N ARG A 102 3.70 -0.14 19.60
CA ARG A 102 3.80 0.46 20.94
C ARG A 102 2.99 1.75 21.06
N ASP A 103 3.16 2.64 20.07
CA ASP A 103 2.42 3.88 19.94
C ASP A 103 1.28 3.73 18.93
N THR A 104 0.11 3.33 19.42
CA THR A 104 -1.09 3.18 18.59
C THR A 104 -1.57 4.50 17.99
N MET A 105 -1.10 5.67 18.46
CA MET A 105 -1.47 6.95 17.85
C MET A 105 -0.83 7.16 16.48
N ALA A 106 0.27 6.45 16.17
CA ALA A 106 0.85 6.43 14.83
C ALA A 106 -0.08 5.78 13.79
N LEU A 107 -1.07 5.01 14.24
CA LEU A 107 -2.12 4.38 13.44
C LEU A 107 -3.47 5.12 13.54
N ASP A 108 -3.54 6.32 14.16
CA ASP A 108 -4.80 7.07 14.20
C ASP A 108 -5.10 7.62 12.79
N PRO A 109 -6.19 7.20 12.12
CA PRO A 109 -6.51 7.62 10.76
C PRO A 109 -6.76 9.12 10.60
N ARG A 110 -7.03 9.84 11.70
CA ARG A 110 -7.20 11.31 11.68
C ARG A 110 -5.88 12.05 11.78
N ARG A 111 -4.84 11.41 12.33
CA ARG A 111 -3.51 12.01 12.50
C ARG A 111 -2.59 11.66 11.34
N HIS A 112 -2.71 10.44 10.85
CA HIS A 112 -1.84 9.87 9.81
C HIS A 112 -2.67 9.26 8.67
N PRO A 113 -3.53 10.04 7.98
CA PRO A 113 -4.36 9.50 6.90
C PRO A 113 -3.56 8.74 5.82
N GLU A 114 -2.28 9.09 5.63
CA GLU A 114 -1.32 8.48 4.71
C GLU A 114 -0.81 7.09 5.12
N PHE A 115 -0.97 6.70 6.40
CA PHE A 115 -0.25 5.56 6.98
C PHE A 115 -0.39 4.25 6.20
N LEU A 116 -1.60 3.91 5.73
CA LEU A 116 -1.80 2.66 4.98
C LEU A 116 -1.21 2.73 3.57
N GLU A 117 -1.27 3.88 2.91
CA GLU A 117 -0.64 4.08 1.61
C GLU A 117 0.89 3.91 1.74
N ASP A 118 1.49 4.60 2.72
CA ASP A 118 2.91 4.49 3.03
C ASP A 118 3.31 3.05 3.35
N MET A 119 2.47 2.33 4.12
CA MET A 119 2.68 0.91 4.44
C MET A 119 2.66 0.02 3.18
N ILE A 120 1.71 0.24 2.27
CA ILE A 120 1.62 -0.51 1.01
C ILE A 120 2.86 -0.24 0.16
N TRP A 121 3.24 1.03 -0.03
CA TRP A 121 4.44 1.39 -0.80
C TRP A 121 5.72 0.83 -0.20
N MET A 122 5.87 0.92 1.12
CA MET A 122 7.01 0.34 1.85
C MET A 122 7.12 -1.18 1.64
N VAL A 123 5.99 -1.90 1.69
CA VAL A 123 5.97 -3.35 1.45
C VAL A 123 6.33 -3.66 0.00
N LEU A 124 5.82 -2.88 -0.96
CA LEU A 124 6.17 -3.04 -2.39
C LEU A 124 7.66 -2.78 -2.63
N GLU A 125 8.24 -1.74 -2.04
CA GLU A 125 9.68 -1.45 -2.04
C GLU A 125 10.50 -2.61 -1.48
N LYS A 126 10.14 -3.07 -0.28
CA LYS A 126 10.81 -4.20 0.39
C LYS A 126 10.72 -5.48 -0.44
N THR A 127 9.57 -5.72 -1.05
CA THR A 127 9.33 -6.90 -1.88
C THR A 127 10.12 -6.84 -3.17
N ALA A 128 10.14 -5.69 -3.85
CA ALA A 128 10.91 -5.51 -5.08
C ALA A 128 12.41 -5.79 -4.86
N LYS A 129 12.95 -5.42 -3.70
CA LYS A 129 14.36 -5.64 -3.32
C LYS A 129 14.64 -7.06 -2.85
N ASN A 130 13.84 -7.60 -1.94
CA ASN A 130 14.15 -8.84 -1.22
C ASN A 130 13.50 -10.10 -1.85
N ASP A 131 12.43 -9.91 -2.62
CA ASP A 131 11.74 -10.97 -3.35
C ASP A 131 11.29 -10.51 -4.75
N PRO A 132 12.24 -10.19 -5.65
CA PRO A 132 11.91 -9.63 -6.97
C PRO A 132 10.99 -10.54 -7.81
N GLN A 133 10.90 -11.84 -7.49
CA GLN A 133 10.06 -12.78 -8.22
C GLN A 133 8.64 -12.93 -7.64
N LYS A 134 8.34 -12.37 -6.46
CA LYS A 134 7.03 -12.49 -5.77
C LYS A 134 5.85 -12.20 -6.70
N PHE A 135 5.96 -11.11 -7.45
CA PHE A 135 4.92 -10.60 -8.34
C PHE A 135 5.17 -10.91 -9.82
N ARG A 136 6.32 -11.51 -10.18
CA ARG A 136 6.65 -11.89 -11.57
C ARG A 136 6.33 -13.35 -11.88
N ARG A 137 6.47 -14.22 -10.87
CA ARG A 137 6.23 -15.66 -11.01
C ARG A 137 4.81 -15.98 -11.47
N ALA A 138 4.67 -17.13 -12.14
CA ALA A 138 3.39 -17.58 -12.68
C ALA A 138 2.70 -16.53 -13.56
N ASN A 139 3.47 -15.91 -14.48
CA ASN A 139 3.01 -14.87 -15.40
C ASN A 139 2.29 -13.73 -14.67
N TYR A 140 2.91 -13.19 -13.63
CA TYR A 140 2.38 -12.07 -12.86
C TYR A 140 1.06 -12.32 -12.12
N ALA A 141 0.54 -13.55 -12.04
CA ALA A 141 -0.74 -13.83 -11.37
C ALA A 141 -0.82 -13.28 -9.92
N GLY A 142 0.31 -13.24 -9.22
CA GLY A 142 0.41 -12.67 -7.89
C GLY A 142 0.19 -11.15 -7.82
N SER A 143 0.51 -10.39 -8.86
CA SER A 143 0.26 -8.93 -8.89
C SER A 143 -1.21 -8.60 -9.10
N PHE A 144 -1.97 -9.52 -9.69
CA PHE A 144 -3.42 -9.39 -9.85
C PHE A 144 -4.19 -9.84 -8.60
N GLY A 145 -3.87 -11.02 -8.09
CA GLY A 145 -4.71 -11.68 -7.10
C GLY A 145 -4.47 -11.30 -5.64
N VAL A 146 -3.38 -10.58 -5.32
CA VAL A 146 -3.07 -10.24 -3.92
C VAL A 146 -4.00 -9.15 -3.37
N ASP A 147 -4.49 -9.38 -2.16
CA ASP A 147 -5.29 -8.39 -1.45
C ASP A 147 -4.40 -7.32 -0.80
N ILE A 148 -4.85 -6.07 -0.84
CA ILE A 148 -4.22 -4.94 -0.16
C ILE A 148 -4.14 -5.19 1.36
N SER A 149 -5.14 -5.82 1.96
CA SER A 149 -5.10 -6.19 3.39
C SER A 149 -3.97 -7.17 3.71
N MET A 150 -3.62 -8.08 2.79
CA MET A 150 -2.49 -9.01 2.99
C MET A 150 -1.15 -8.28 2.96
N ILE A 151 -1.02 -7.29 2.08
CA ILE A 151 0.16 -6.40 1.98
C ILE A 151 0.30 -5.60 3.28
N ILE A 152 -0.77 -4.95 3.73
CA ILE A 152 -0.81 -4.20 5.00
C ILE A 152 -0.49 -5.10 6.19
N ASN A 153 -1.07 -6.30 6.26
CA ASN A 153 -0.80 -7.24 7.33
C ASN A 153 0.67 -7.64 7.39
N TYR A 154 1.27 -7.98 6.24
CA TYR A 154 2.67 -8.31 6.20
C TYR A 154 3.55 -7.11 6.64
N GLY A 155 3.26 -5.91 6.17
CA GLY A 155 3.96 -4.68 6.58
C GLY A 155 3.86 -4.42 8.08
N LEU A 156 2.64 -4.43 8.65
CA LEU A 156 2.42 -4.24 10.08
C LEU A 156 3.17 -5.29 10.92
N GLN A 157 3.18 -6.55 10.50
CA GLN A 157 3.88 -7.60 11.23
C GLN A 157 5.40 -7.43 11.18
N THR A 158 5.97 -6.98 10.06
CA THR A 158 7.42 -6.83 9.96
C THR A 158 7.97 -5.54 10.55
N GLU A 159 7.22 -4.44 10.49
CA GLU A 159 7.64 -3.14 11.05
C GLU A 159 7.31 -3.01 12.53
N TYR A 160 6.24 -3.67 12.99
CA TYR A 160 5.83 -3.68 14.39
C TYR A 160 5.73 -5.12 14.90
N PRO A 161 6.82 -5.91 14.90
CA PRO A 161 6.76 -7.28 15.35
C PRO A 161 6.56 -7.39 16.86
N CYS A 162 5.71 -8.32 17.29
CA CYS A 162 5.60 -8.69 18.71
C CYS A 162 6.82 -9.46 19.21
N TYR A 163 7.52 -10.15 18.31
CA TYR A 163 8.67 -11.00 18.61
C TYR A 163 9.77 -10.72 17.60
N SER A 164 11.01 -10.62 18.05
CA SER A 164 12.17 -10.47 17.17
C SER A 164 13.18 -11.58 17.45
N PRO A 165 13.41 -12.53 16.52
CA PRO A 165 12.77 -12.65 15.21
C PRO A 165 11.30 -13.12 15.29
N ILE A 166 10.51 -12.86 14.25
CA ILE A 166 9.12 -13.34 14.15
C ILE A 166 9.13 -14.87 13.99
N PRO A 167 8.46 -15.64 14.88
CA PRO A 167 8.41 -17.10 14.79
C PRO A 167 7.84 -17.57 13.45
N LYS A 168 8.44 -18.60 12.84
CA LYS A 168 7.98 -19.17 11.56
C LYS A 168 6.50 -19.58 11.57
N SER A 169 5.98 -20.04 12.71
CA SER A 169 4.57 -20.41 12.88
C SER A 169 3.60 -19.23 12.80
N LEU A 170 4.09 -17.99 12.93
CA LEU A 170 3.32 -16.75 12.86
C LEU A 170 3.52 -15.98 11.55
N GLN A 171 4.46 -16.42 10.71
CA GLN A 171 4.77 -15.79 9.44
C GLN A 171 3.68 -16.07 8.40
N PHE A 172 3.33 -15.07 7.60
CA PHE A 172 2.40 -15.20 6.49
C PHE A 172 3.02 -16.04 5.37
N ASN A 173 2.32 -17.11 4.99
CA ASN A 173 2.77 -18.00 3.92
C ASN A 173 2.99 -17.24 2.61
N GLY A 174 4.11 -17.56 1.96
CA GLY A 174 4.48 -16.96 0.67
C GLY A 174 5.10 -15.56 0.77
N TRP A 175 5.32 -15.02 1.97
CA TRP A 175 6.10 -13.80 2.19
C TRP A 175 7.49 -14.14 2.76
N LYS A 176 8.48 -13.31 2.46
CA LYS A 176 9.84 -13.45 3.01
C LYS A 176 10.00 -12.53 4.22
N TYR A 177 10.63 -13.02 5.29
CA TYR A 177 10.85 -12.31 6.55
C TYR A 177 12.33 -12.08 6.78
#